data_AF-A0A8T3MEJ0-F1
#
_entry.id   AF-A0A8T3MEJ0-F1
#
_cell.length_a   1.000
_cell.length_b   1.000
_cell.length_c   1.000
_cell.angle_alpha   90.00
_cell.angle_beta   90.00
_cell.angle_gamma   90.00
#
_symmetry.space_group_name_H-M   'P 1'
#
loop_
_entity.id
_entity.type
_entity.pdbx_description
1 polymer ?
#
loop_
_entity_poly.entity_id
_entity_poly.type
_entity_poly.pdbx_seq_one_letter_code
_entity_poly.pdbx_strand_id
1 'polypeptide(L)'
;MTHDAGHPEQHLCPTCQQVIRHTKIDVVDVEAAIEADRLTDADVFKRTYLGHGTQSSVFVFQGHAGPFRRHVHETHDEIGYVLRGSGSVTVGGATRPVKPGDVWIIPANTPHGGEFGDAPQVLFISSPIDDPDNQDRVWLDD
;
A
#
# COMPACT_ATOMS: atom_id res chain seq x y z
N MET A 1 -18.97 -6.87 28.12
CA MET A 1 -20.22 -6.35 27.53
C MET A 1 -19.86 -5.08 26.78
N THR A 2 -19.44 -5.21 25.52
CA THR A 2 -19.20 -4.08 24.62
C THR A 2 -20.39 -4.02 23.68
N HIS A 3 -21.03 -2.86 23.61
CA HIS A 3 -22.17 -2.62 22.74
C HIS A 3 -21.72 -2.71 21.29
N ASP A 4 -22.05 -3.81 20.63
CA ASP A 4 -22.11 -3.88 19.18
C ASP A 4 -23.38 -3.14 18.74
N ALA A 5 -23.29 -1.81 18.72
CA ALA A 5 -24.27 -0.99 18.03
C ALA A 5 -23.96 -1.14 16.54
N GLY A 6 -24.64 -2.10 15.90
CA GLY A 6 -24.45 -2.47 14.50
C GLY A 6 -24.21 -1.24 13.62
N HIS A 7 -22.98 -1.11 13.13
CA HIS A 7 -22.64 -0.07 12.18
C HIS A 7 -23.43 -0.35 10.89
N PRO A 8 -24.16 0.61 10.34
CA PRO A 8 -24.79 0.39 9.06
C PRO A 8 -23.69 0.16 8.02
N GLU A 9 -23.65 -1.01 7.39
CA GLU A 9 -22.71 -1.35 6.30
C GLU A 9 -22.81 -0.41 5.07
N GLN A 10 -23.76 0.54 5.13
CA GLN A 10 -24.16 1.44 4.08
C GLN A 10 -24.42 2.82 4.68
N HIS A 11 -23.63 3.82 4.28
CA HIS A 11 -23.83 5.21 4.66
C HIS A 11 -24.52 5.95 3.51
N LEU A 12 -25.59 6.70 3.79
CA LEU A 12 -26.17 7.59 2.78
C LEU A 12 -25.40 8.91 2.76
N CYS A 13 -24.79 9.23 1.63
CA CYS A 13 -24.12 10.52 1.43
C CYS A 13 -25.12 11.65 1.69
N PRO A 14 -24.87 12.57 2.64
CA PRO A 14 -25.82 13.62 2.97
C PRO A 14 -26.06 14.59 1.80
N THR A 15 -25.12 14.68 0.86
CA THR A 15 -25.18 15.61 -0.27
C THR A 15 -25.96 15.05 -1.46
N CYS A 16 -25.60 13.85 -1.94
CA CYS A 16 -26.19 13.27 -3.14
C CYS A 16 -27.20 12.14 -2.86
N GLN A 17 -27.41 11.77 -1.59
CA GLN A 17 -28.31 10.68 -1.16
C GLN A 17 -27.98 9.31 -1.76
N GLN A 18 -26.77 9.14 -2.30
CA GLN A 18 -26.28 7.85 -2.79
C GLN A 18 -25.75 7.00 -1.63
N VAL A 19 -25.92 5.68 -1.74
CA VAL A 19 -25.33 4.72 -0.81
C VAL A 19 -23.82 4.65 -1.03
N ILE A 20 -23.06 5.10 -0.04
CA ILE A 20 -21.64 4.86 0.08
C ILE A 20 -21.46 3.48 0.70
N ARG A 21 -20.86 2.59 -0.08
CA ARG A 21 -20.44 1.26 0.37
C ARG A 21 -19.08 1.37 1.08
N HIS A 22 -18.72 0.40 1.91
CA HIS A 22 -17.45 0.34 2.63
C HIS A 22 -17.26 1.38 3.75
N THR A 23 -18.31 2.09 4.17
CA THR A 23 -18.24 2.96 5.36
C THR A 23 -18.36 2.12 6.63
N LYS A 24 -17.26 1.50 7.03
CA LYS A 24 -17.10 0.82 8.32
C LYS A 24 -15.89 1.36 9.05
N ILE A 25 -15.96 1.40 10.39
CA ILE A 25 -14.81 1.74 11.23
C ILE A 25 -14.06 0.44 11.53
N ASP A 26 -13.19 0.04 10.61
CA ASP A 26 -12.21 -0.99 10.90
C ASP A 26 -10.99 -0.34 11.53
N VAL A 27 -10.68 -0.72 12.77
CA VAL A 27 -9.42 -0.36 13.40
C VAL A 27 -8.50 -1.56 13.26
N VAL A 28 -7.46 -1.41 12.43
CA VAL A 28 -6.47 -2.46 12.18
C VAL A 28 -5.19 -2.13 12.91
N ASP A 29 -4.75 -3.05 13.77
CA ASP A 29 -3.39 -3.05 14.31
C ASP A 29 -2.44 -3.49 13.19
N VAL A 30 -1.61 -2.56 12.73
CA VAL A 30 -0.70 -2.78 11.59
C VAL A 30 0.34 -3.84 11.90
N GLU A 31 0.91 -3.85 13.11
CA GLU A 31 1.93 -4.82 13.51
C GLU A 31 1.32 -6.22 13.58
N ALA A 32 0.14 -6.35 14.19
CA ALA A 32 -0.57 -7.61 14.27
C ALA A 32 -0.97 -8.15 12.88
N ALA A 33 -1.39 -7.27 11.96
CA ALA A 33 -1.73 -7.66 10.59
C ALA A 33 -0.50 -8.17 9.82
N ILE A 34 0.64 -7.47 9.93
CA ILE A 34 1.90 -7.90 9.34
C ILE A 34 2.32 -9.27 9.90
N GLU A 35 2.23 -9.49 11.21
CA GLU A 35 2.63 -10.77 11.81
C GLU A 35 1.70 -11.92 11.39
N ALA A 36 0.39 -11.68 11.35
CA ALA A 36 -0.58 -12.66 10.90
C ALA A 36 -0.37 -13.06 9.42
N ASP A 37 0.12 -12.13 8.61
CA ASP A 37 0.39 -12.31 7.19
C ASP A 37 1.89 -12.20 6.86
N ARG A 38 2.75 -12.68 7.76
CA ARG A 38 4.20 -12.50 7.67
C ARG A 38 4.82 -13.01 6.37
N LEU A 39 5.78 -12.27 5.84
CA LEU A 39 6.66 -12.70 4.74
C LEU A 39 7.44 -13.96 5.12
N THR A 40 7.54 -14.91 4.20
CA THR A 40 8.36 -16.13 4.33
C THR A 40 9.41 -16.22 3.22
N ASP A 41 10.37 -17.14 3.37
CA ASP A 41 11.40 -17.39 2.35
C ASP A 41 10.83 -17.93 1.02
N ALA A 42 9.59 -18.45 1.02
CA ALA A 42 8.91 -18.90 -0.18
C ALA A 42 8.29 -17.75 -0.98
N ASP A 43 8.09 -16.59 -0.34
CA ASP A 43 7.49 -15.41 -0.95
C ASP A 43 8.57 -14.57 -1.64
N VAL A 44 8.28 -14.05 -2.84
CA VAL A 44 9.15 -13.06 -3.49
C VAL A 44 9.04 -11.71 -2.77
N PHE A 45 7.81 -11.35 -2.39
CA PHE A 45 7.44 -10.25 -1.51
C PHE A 45 6.00 -10.52 -1.05
N LYS A 46 5.50 -9.71 -0.12
CA LYS A 46 4.11 -9.80 0.34
C LYS A 46 3.41 -8.44 0.35
N ARG A 47 2.10 -8.46 0.09
CA ARG A 47 1.21 -7.31 0.28
C ARG A 47 0.12 -7.69 1.27
N THR A 48 0.21 -7.13 2.47
CA THR A 48 -0.78 -7.31 3.53
C THR A 48 -1.77 -6.16 3.48
N TYR A 49 -2.94 -6.38 2.90
CA TYR A 49 -3.97 -5.34 2.79
C TYR A 49 -4.59 -5.03 4.15
N LEU A 50 -4.59 -3.76 4.51
CA LEU A 50 -5.23 -3.26 5.74
C LEU A 50 -6.67 -2.81 5.48
N GLY A 51 -6.97 -2.36 4.25
CA GLY A 51 -8.33 -2.05 3.84
C GLY A 51 -8.43 -1.35 2.50
N HIS A 52 -9.65 -1.30 1.97
CA HIS A 52 -10.01 -0.63 0.73
C HIS A 52 -11.18 0.33 0.99
N GLY A 53 -11.00 1.59 0.59
CA GLY A 53 -12.07 2.55 0.42
C GLY A 53 -12.60 2.53 -1.02
N THR A 54 -13.43 3.52 -1.37
CA THR A 54 -13.93 3.68 -2.74
C THR A 54 -12.91 4.25 -3.71
N GLN A 55 -11.85 4.90 -3.21
CA GLN A 55 -10.82 5.55 -4.01
C GLN A 55 -9.40 5.26 -3.55
N SER A 56 -9.20 4.47 -2.50
CA SER A 56 -7.86 4.24 -1.97
C SER A 56 -7.72 2.89 -1.29
N SER A 57 -6.57 2.26 -1.49
CA SER A 57 -6.16 1.08 -0.69
C SER A 57 -5.08 1.49 0.29
N VAL A 58 -5.03 0.82 1.43
CA VAL A 58 -3.88 0.86 2.34
C VAL A 58 -3.39 -0.56 2.55
N PHE A 59 -2.10 -0.79 2.33
CA PHE A 59 -1.47 -2.09 2.52
C PHE A 59 -0.03 -1.94 3.01
N VAL A 60 0.53 -3.02 3.55
CA VAL A 60 1.95 -3.09 3.86
C VAL A 60 2.63 -4.00 2.86
N PHE A 61 3.61 -3.44 2.15
CA PHE A 61 4.59 -4.21 1.41
C PHE A 61 5.64 -4.77 2.37
N GLN A 62 5.88 -6.07 2.29
CA GLN A 62 6.96 -6.75 2.99
C GLN A 62 7.92 -7.34 1.94
N GLY A 63 9.20 -6.98 2.01
CA GLY A 63 10.20 -7.45 1.05
C GLY A 63 11.40 -8.13 1.71
N HIS A 64 12.20 -8.79 0.89
CA HIS A 64 13.57 -9.18 1.24
C HIS A 64 14.55 -8.03 0.97
N ALA A 65 15.78 -8.14 1.47
CA ALA A 65 16.82 -7.20 1.05
C ALA A 65 17.12 -7.37 -0.45
N GLY A 66 17.47 -6.27 -1.11
CA GLY A 66 17.84 -6.24 -2.53
C GLY A 66 17.00 -5.29 -3.38
N PRO A 67 17.12 -5.39 -4.71
CA PRO A 67 16.42 -4.53 -5.64
C PRO A 67 14.97 -4.99 -5.83
N PHE A 68 14.06 -4.03 -5.89
CA PHE A 68 12.67 -4.19 -6.30
C PHE A 68 12.54 -3.70 -7.73
N ARG A 69 12.01 -4.58 -8.59
CA ARG A 69 11.92 -4.38 -10.03
C ARG A 69 11.19 -3.08 -10.37
N ARG A 70 11.72 -2.38 -11.36
CA ARG A 70 11.16 -1.12 -11.84
C ARG A 70 9.83 -1.35 -12.55
N HIS A 71 8.86 -0.50 -12.26
CA HIS A 71 7.53 -0.56 -12.86
C HIS A 71 6.85 0.81 -12.91
N VAL A 72 5.67 0.84 -13.53
CA VAL A 72 4.70 1.92 -13.43
C VAL A 72 3.36 1.37 -12.96
N HIS A 73 2.57 2.23 -12.32
CA HIS A 73 1.15 2.04 -12.10
C HIS A 73 0.40 2.90 -13.12
N GLU A 74 -0.39 2.30 -14.02
CA GLU A 74 -1.01 3.04 -15.12
C GLU A 74 -2.14 3.96 -14.65
N THR A 75 -2.79 3.64 -13.54
CA THR A 75 -4.05 4.29 -13.12
C THR A 75 -3.97 5.00 -11.77
N HIS A 76 -3.10 4.56 -10.86
CA HIS A 76 -3.03 5.13 -9.51
C HIS A 76 -1.71 5.81 -9.17
N ASP A 77 -1.83 6.84 -8.33
CA ASP A 77 -0.71 7.35 -7.55
C ASP A 77 -0.45 6.41 -6.37
N GLU A 78 0.81 6.30 -5.96
CA GLU A 78 1.23 5.50 -4.80
C GLU A 78 2.10 6.33 -3.84
N ILE A 79 1.81 6.22 -2.54
CA ILE A 79 2.53 6.94 -1.47
C ILE A 79 3.14 5.90 -0.55
N GLY A 80 4.47 5.88 -0.43
CA GLY A 80 5.19 4.98 0.46
C GLY A 80 5.58 5.67 1.77
N TYR A 81 5.36 4.99 2.90
CA TYR A 81 5.83 5.37 4.23
C TYR A 81 6.63 4.22 4.84
N VAL A 82 7.89 4.45 5.22
CA VAL A 82 8.76 3.39 5.73
C VAL A 82 8.42 3.07 7.19
N LEU A 83 7.98 1.83 7.44
CA LEU A 83 7.80 1.28 8.79
C LEU A 83 9.10 0.65 9.31
N ARG A 84 9.76 -0.14 8.44
CA ARG A 84 10.99 -0.87 8.76
C ARG A 84 11.91 -0.92 7.56
N GLY A 85 13.20 -0.97 7.84
CA GLY A 85 14.25 -1.11 6.84
C GLY A 85 14.79 0.23 6.34
N SER A 86 15.87 0.16 5.57
CA SER A 86 16.52 1.32 4.98
C SER A 86 17.14 0.99 3.62
N GLY A 87 17.19 1.98 2.75
CA GLY A 87 17.57 1.78 1.37
C GLY A 87 17.52 3.04 0.56
N SER A 88 17.22 2.89 -0.72
CA SER A 88 16.94 3.99 -1.63
C SER A 88 15.72 3.70 -2.50
N VAL A 89 14.99 4.75 -2.85
CA VAL A 89 13.88 4.70 -3.79
C VAL A 89 14.23 5.54 -5.00
N THR A 90 13.86 5.05 -6.18
CA THR A 90 14.01 5.78 -7.44
C THR A 90 12.62 6.09 -7.98
N VAL A 91 12.35 7.36 -8.28
CA VAL A 91 11.08 7.82 -8.87
C VAL A 91 11.40 8.79 -9.99
N GLY A 92 10.90 8.52 -11.20
CA GLY A 92 11.15 9.37 -12.38
C GLY A 92 12.62 9.56 -12.72
N GLY A 93 13.47 8.58 -12.37
CA GLY A 93 14.92 8.63 -12.56
C GLY A 93 15.72 9.34 -11.46
N ALA A 94 15.06 9.89 -10.43
CA ALA A 94 15.73 10.46 -9.27
C ALA A 94 15.76 9.47 -8.10
N THR A 95 16.96 9.17 -7.59
CA THR A 95 17.16 8.28 -6.45
C THR A 95 17.39 9.07 -5.16
N ARG A 96 16.75 8.65 -4.06
CA ARG A 96 16.94 9.23 -2.72
C ARG A 96 17.04 8.12 -1.66
N PRO A 97 17.88 8.29 -0.63
CA PRO A 97 17.88 7.37 0.51
C PRO A 97 16.60 7.50 1.31
N VAL A 98 16.15 6.40 1.92
CA VAL A 98 14.97 6.35 2.81
C VAL A 98 15.26 5.49 4.03
N LYS A 99 14.62 5.82 5.15
CA LYS A 99 14.69 5.14 6.45
C LYS A 99 13.33 5.20 7.16
N PRO A 100 13.13 4.49 8.30
CA PRO A 100 11.86 4.50 9.01
C PRO A 100 11.40 5.92 9.35
N GLY A 101 10.13 6.21 9.07
CA GLY A 101 9.51 7.53 9.21
C GLY A 101 9.56 8.43 7.97
N ASP A 102 10.31 8.05 6.93
CA ASP A 102 10.33 8.80 5.67
C ASP A 102 9.10 8.47 4.79
N VAL A 103 8.71 9.43 3.96
CA VAL A 103 7.60 9.33 3.00
C VAL A 103 8.03 9.78 1.61
N TRP A 104 7.47 9.16 0.57
CA TRP A 104 7.60 9.63 -0.81
C TRP A 104 6.29 9.44 -1.58
N ILE A 105 6.16 10.15 -2.70
CA ILE A 105 4.97 10.13 -3.57
C ILE A 105 5.40 9.73 -4.99
N ILE A 106 4.63 8.84 -5.59
CA ILE A 106 4.79 8.32 -6.95
C ILE A 106 3.51 8.66 -7.72
N PRO A 107 3.54 9.64 -8.63
CA PRO A 107 2.41 9.87 -9.52
C PRO A 107 2.22 8.70 -10.50
N ALA A 108 0.98 8.44 -10.91
CA ALA A 108 0.65 7.46 -11.94
C ALA A 108 1.51 7.63 -13.20
N ASN A 109 1.82 6.53 -13.87
CA ASN A 109 2.69 6.45 -15.05
C ASN A 109 4.13 6.95 -14.83
N THR A 110 4.57 7.11 -13.58
CA THR A 110 5.97 7.47 -13.26
C THR A 110 6.79 6.21 -12.96
N PRO A 111 7.87 5.94 -13.69
CA PRO A 111 8.75 4.80 -13.41
C PRO A 111 9.32 4.87 -11.99
N HIS A 112 9.19 3.79 -11.24
CA HIS A 112 9.69 3.72 -9.87
C HIS A 112 10.20 2.32 -9.51
N GLY A 113 11.05 2.27 -8.48
CA GLY A 113 11.64 1.06 -7.92
C GLY A 113 12.40 1.37 -6.63
N GLY A 114 13.01 0.36 -6.01
CA GLY A 114 13.76 0.57 -4.77
C GLY A 114 14.86 -0.46 -4.58
N GLU A 115 15.81 -0.15 -3.71
CA GLU A 115 16.88 -1.06 -3.30
C GLU A 115 17.07 -0.93 -1.79
N PHE A 116 16.87 -2.01 -1.06
CA PHE A 116 16.92 -2.02 0.40
C PHE A 116 18.03 -2.93 0.92
N GLY A 117 18.73 -2.48 1.95
CA GLY A 117 19.84 -3.24 2.55
C GLY A 117 19.40 -4.32 3.54
N ASP A 118 18.17 -4.23 4.04
CA ASP A 118 17.51 -5.15 4.96
C ASP A 118 16.06 -5.38 4.52
N ALA A 119 15.37 -6.35 5.13
CA ALA A 119 13.98 -6.68 4.80
C ALA A 119 13.03 -5.51 5.13
N PRO A 120 12.51 -4.77 4.13
CA PRO A 120 11.72 -3.58 4.40
C PRO A 120 10.26 -3.92 4.69
N GLN A 121 9.63 -3.06 5.48
CA GLN A 121 8.18 -2.95 5.57
C GLN A 121 7.80 -1.51 5.21
N VAL A 122 7.00 -1.36 4.16
CA VAL A 122 6.56 -0.06 3.66
C VAL A 122 5.04 -0.06 3.65
N LEU A 123 4.43 0.90 4.34
CA LEU A 123 3.01 1.15 4.23
C LEU A 123 2.77 1.96 2.96
N PHE A 124 1.94 1.42 2.07
CA PHE A 124 1.54 2.05 0.83
C PHE A 124 0.10 2.49 0.89
N ILE A 125 -0.15 3.67 0.34
CA ILE A 125 -1.48 4.20 0.06
C ILE A 125 -1.56 4.42 -1.44
N SER A 126 -2.54 3.80 -2.09
CA SER A 126 -2.82 4.02 -3.50
C SER A 126 -4.08 4.84 -3.71
N SER A 127 -4.14 5.61 -4.80
CA SER A 127 -5.37 6.27 -5.26
C SER A 127 -5.38 6.43 -6.80
N PRO A 128 -6.31 5.80 -7.55
CA PRO A 128 -7.39 4.89 -7.09
C PRO A 128 -6.88 3.62 -6.39
N ILE A 129 -7.81 2.74 -5.98
CA ILE A 129 -7.47 1.50 -5.26
C ILE A 129 -6.43 0.66 -6.03
N ASP A 130 -5.51 0.01 -5.29
CA ASP A 130 -4.74 -1.13 -5.81
C ASP A 130 -5.70 -2.33 -5.83
N ASP A 131 -6.31 -2.57 -7.00
CA ASP A 131 -7.33 -3.59 -7.21
C ASP A 131 -6.65 -4.97 -7.43
N PRO A 132 -6.82 -5.93 -6.51
CA PRO A 132 -6.20 -7.25 -6.64
C PRO A 132 -6.72 -8.03 -7.86
N ASP A 133 -7.93 -7.75 -8.32
CA ASP A 133 -8.58 -8.40 -9.47
C ASP A 133 -8.30 -7.70 -10.80
N ASN A 134 -7.86 -6.43 -10.76
CA ASN A 134 -7.55 -5.61 -11.94
C ASN A 134 -6.26 -4.79 -11.73
N GLN A 135 -5.13 -5.49 -11.70
CA GLN A 135 -3.82 -4.86 -11.48
C GLN A 135 -3.40 -3.97 -12.65
N ASP A 136 -2.90 -2.77 -12.33
CA ASP A 136 -2.43 -1.77 -13.31
C ASP A 136 -0.90 -1.68 -13.41
N ARG A 137 -0.20 -2.62 -12.76
CA ARG A 137 1.26 -2.63 -12.72
C ARG A 137 1.82 -3.11 -14.06
N VAL A 138 2.61 -2.27 -14.70
CA VAL A 138 3.40 -2.62 -15.88
C VAL A 138 4.87 -2.65 -15.53
N TRP A 139 5.46 -3.84 -15.60
CA TRP A 139 6.90 -4.01 -15.40
C TRP A 139 7.67 -3.40 -16.57
N LEU A 140 8.70 -2.62 -16.26
CA LEU A 140 9.61 -2.11 -17.26
C LEU A 140 10.79 -3.08 -17.39
N ASP A 141 11.17 -3.37 -18.62
CA ASP A 141 12.43 -4.06 -18.87
C ASP A 141 13.60 -3.12 -18.52
N ASP A 142 14.72 -3.73 -18.13
CA ASP A 142 15.99 -3.03 -17.92
C ASP A 142 16.81 -2.98 -19.22
#